data_AF-A0A2W4L1B6-F1
#
_entry.id   AF-A0A2W4L1B6-F1
#
_cell.length_a   1.000
_cell.length_b   1.000
_cell.length_c   1.000
_cell.angle_alpha   90.00
_cell.angle_beta   90.00
_cell.angle_gamma   90.00
#
_symmetry.space_group_name_H-M   'P 1'
#
loop_
_entity.id
_entity.type
_entity.pdbx_description
1 polymer ?
#
loop_
_entity_poly.entity_id
_entity_poly.type
_entity_poly.pdbx_seq_one_letter_code
_entity_poly.pdbx_strand_id
1 'polypeptide(L)'
;TDPIPFDMEYTRDLGYCAAKYLIEGGSGAMVTIQAGKFRPVLFEDMLDPKTGRTRVRMVDIDTEQYKIARRYMLRLRRDDFDDPQEVAKIAEIARLSPEEFRKRFYYLVENEDPPLKFSGEPL
;
A
#
# COMPACT_ATOMS: atom_id res chain seq x y z
N THR A 1 -3.69 18.38 -15.10
CA THR A 1 -2.29 18.25 -14.67
C THR A 1 -1.63 17.23 -15.53
N ASP A 2 -0.40 17.54 -15.95
CA ASP A 2 0.42 16.63 -16.74
C ASP A 2 1.03 15.53 -15.85
N PRO A 3 1.31 14.35 -16.41
CA PRO A 3 1.95 13.25 -15.67
C PRO A 3 3.34 13.67 -15.17
N ILE A 4 3.72 13.14 -14.00
CA ILE A 4 5.08 13.35 -13.49
C ILE A 4 6.10 12.58 -14.36
N PRO A 5 7.41 12.91 -14.29
CA PRO A 5 8.42 12.25 -15.12
C PRO A 5 8.43 10.72 -15.02
N PHE A 6 8.23 10.19 -13.80
CA PHE A 6 8.14 8.75 -13.57
C PHE A 6 6.95 8.12 -14.33
N ASP A 7 5.77 8.74 -14.27
CA ASP A 7 4.58 8.24 -14.98
C ASP A 7 4.80 8.26 -16.50
N MET A 8 5.47 9.29 -17.02
CA MET A 8 5.81 9.39 -18.45
C MET A 8 6.76 8.28 -18.90
N GLU A 9 7.80 7.98 -18.12
CA GLU A 9 8.74 6.90 -18.40
C GLU A 9 8.07 5.53 -18.28
N TYR A 10 7.35 5.30 -17.17
CA TYR A 10 6.65 4.05 -16.91
C TYR A 10 5.62 3.73 -18.00
N THR A 11 4.82 4.71 -18.43
CA THR A 11 3.82 4.51 -19.48
C THR A 11 4.45 4.33 -20.87
N ARG A 12 5.60 4.95 -21.14
CA ARG A 12 6.39 4.70 -22.36
C ARG A 12 6.85 3.25 -22.42
N ASP A 13 7.39 2.72 -21.32
CA ASP A 13 7.87 1.34 -21.26
C ASP A 13 6.72 0.33 -21.39
N LEU A 14 5.57 0.59 -20.76
CA LEU A 14 4.36 -0.20 -20.95
C LEU A 14 3.91 -0.20 -22.42
N GLY A 15 3.93 0.95 -23.08
CA GLY A 15 3.56 1.07 -24.49
C GLY A 15 4.47 0.25 -25.41
N TYR A 16 5.79 0.32 -25.19
CA TYR A 16 6.76 -0.51 -25.91
C TYR A 16 6.51 -2.00 -25.69
N CYS A 17 6.31 -2.42 -24.43
CA CYS A 17 6.04 -3.82 -24.10
C CYS A 17 4.74 -4.33 -24.72
N ALA A 18 3.68 -3.49 -24.75
CA ALA A 18 2.42 -3.81 -25.39
C ALA A 18 2.57 -4.04 -26.90
N ALA A 19 3.25 -3.11 -27.58
CA ALA A 19 3.49 -3.23 -29.02
C ALA A 19 4.33 -4.47 -29.34
N LYS A 20 5.42 -4.70 -28.60
CA LYS A 20 6.26 -5.90 -28.73
C LYS A 20 5.46 -7.18 -28.54
N TYR A 21 4.66 -7.27 -27.48
CA TYR A 21 3.83 -8.45 -27.19
C TYR A 21 2.87 -8.79 -28.33
N LEU A 22 2.21 -7.79 -28.91
CA LEU A 22 1.32 -7.99 -30.06
C LEU A 22 2.08 -8.42 -31.33
N ILE A 23 3.25 -7.81 -31.61
CA ILE A 23 4.09 -8.14 -32.77
C ILE A 23 4.60 -9.59 -32.68
N GLU A 24 4.93 -10.06 -31.49
CA GLU A 24 5.37 -11.43 -31.21
C GLU A 24 4.21 -12.45 -31.23
N GLY A 25 2.98 -12.02 -31.56
CA GLY A 25 1.80 -12.88 -31.67
C GLY A 25 1.00 -13.05 -30.38
N GLY A 26 1.36 -12.33 -29.32
CA GLY A 26 0.61 -12.28 -28.07
C GLY A 26 -0.73 -11.57 -28.23
N SER A 27 -1.71 -11.94 -27.40
CA SER A 27 -3.02 -11.29 -27.32
C SER A 27 -3.63 -11.48 -25.93
N GLY A 28 -4.75 -10.82 -25.66
CA GLY A 28 -5.61 -11.10 -24.50
C GLY A 28 -4.94 -10.94 -23.12
N ALA A 29 -4.05 -9.96 -22.96
CA ALA A 29 -3.31 -9.76 -21.72
C ALA A 29 -3.23 -8.29 -21.29
N MET A 30 -3.18 -8.08 -19.98
CA MET A 30 -2.73 -6.82 -19.38
C MET A 30 -1.21 -6.79 -19.33
N VAL A 31 -0.62 -5.70 -19.82
CA VAL A 31 0.81 -5.46 -19.76
C VAL A 31 1.17 -4.92 -18.39
N THR A 32 2.09 -5.59 -17.69
CA THR A 32 2.59 -5.14 -16.39
C THR A 32 4.12 -5.13 -16.36
N ILE A 33 4.69 -4.29 -15.51
CA ILE A 33 6.11 -4.33 -15.16
C ILE A 33 6.18 -4.68 -13.67
N GLN A 34 6.78 -5.83 -13.35
CA GLN A 34 6.89 -6.33 -11.99
C GLN A 34 8.38 -6.47 -11.65
N ALA A 35 8.82 -5.78 -10.60
CA ALA A 35 10.24 -5.72 -10.21
C ALA A 35 11.17 -5.40 -11.40
N GLY A 36 10.78 -4.40 -12.21
CA GLY A 36 11.54 -3.95 -13.39
C GLY A 36 11.49 -4.89 -14.60
N LYS A 37 10.66 -5.93 -14.59
CA LYS A 37 10.53 -6.89 -15.70
C LYS A 37 9.14 -6.87 -16.29
N PHE A 38 9.05 -6.85 -17.62
CA PHE A 38 7.79 -7.07 -18.32
C PHE A 38 7.20 -8.44 -17.94
N ARG A 39 5.93 -8.44 -17.55
CA ARG A 39 5.13 -9.64 -17.33
C ARG A 39 3.73 -9.44 -17.90
N PRO A 40 3.30 -10.20 -18.92
CA PRO A 40 1.92 -10.22 -19.34
C PRO A 40 1.08 -10.98 -18.30
N VAL A 41 -0.10 -10.45 -17.97
CA VAL A 41 -1.11 -11.13 -17.16
C VAL A 41 -2.32 -11.39 -18.04
N LEU A 42 -2.65 -12.65 -18.28
CA LEU A 42 -3.75 -13.01 -19.19
C LEU A 42 -5.09 -12.55 -18.61
N PHE A 43 -6.01 -12.09 -19.46
CA PHE A 43 -7.31 -11.64 -18.99
C PHE A 43 -8.08 -12.77 -18.27
N GLU A 44 -7.95 -14.01 -18.72
CA GLU A 44 -8.57 -15.18 -18.07
C GLU A 44 -8.11 -15.35 -16.61
N ASP A 45 -6.85 -15.06 -16.29
CA ASP A 45 -6.31 -15.13 -14.92
C ASP A 45 -6.81 -13.98 -14.03
N MET A 46 -7.31 -12.91 -14.66
CA MET A 46 -7.81 -11.72 -13.98
C MET A 46 -9.30 -11.79 -13.69
N LEU A 47 -10.04 -12.69 -14.34
CA LEU A 47 -11.48 -12.81 -14.17
C LEU A 47 -11.83 -13.75 -13.01
N ASP A 48 -12.90 -13.41 -12.30
CA ASP A 48 -13.53 -14.32 -11.34
C ASP A 48 -14.31 -15.36 -12.15
N PRO A 49 -14.00 -16.66 -12.03
CA PRO A 49 -14.62 -17.69 -12.86
C PRO A 49 -16.12 -17.86 -12.59
N LYS A 50 -16.63 -17.40 -11.44
CA LYS A 50 -18.05 -17.47 -11.09
C LYS A 50 -18.83 -16.27 -11.60
N THR A 51 -18.24 -15.08 -11.57
CA THR A 51 -18.95 -13.83 -11.90
C THR A 51 -18.60 -13.25 -13.28
N GLY A 52 -17.50 -13.69 -13.88
CA GLY A 52 -16.99 -13.14 -15.15
C GLY A 52 -16.48 -11.70 -15.05
N ARG A 53 -16.36 -11.14 -13.84
CA ARG A 53 -15.85 -9.79 -13.59
C ARG A 53 -14.39 -9.83 -13.19
N THR A 54 -13.66 -8.74 -13.39
CA THR A 54 -12.28 -8.60 -12.90
C THR A 54 -12.23 -8.82 -11.39
N ARG A 55 -11.33 -9.72 -10.96
CA ARG A 55 -11.05 -9.98 -9.55
C ARG A 55 -10.48 -8.74 -8.91
N VAL A 56 -11.08 -8.30 -7.80
CA VAL A 56 -10.47 -7.29 -6.94
C VAL A 56 -9.31 -7.94 -6.20
N ARG A 57 -8.09 -7.47 -6.46
CA ARG A 57 -6.90 -7.85 -5.67
C ARG A 57 -6.80 -6.92 -4.48
N MET A 58 -7.11 -7.45 -3.30
CA MET A 58 -6.88 -6.73 -2.05
C MET A 58 -5.38 -6.58 -1.80
N VAL A 59 -5.01 -5.53 -1.09
CA VAL A 59 -3.64 -5.39 -0.58
C VAL A 59 -3.40 -6.52 0.41
N ASP A 60 -2.31 -7.27 0.19
CA ASP A 60 -1.85 -8.27 1.12
C ASP A 60 -1.08 -7.60 2.27
N ILE A 61 -1.77 -7.45 3.40
CA ILE A 61 -1.24 -6.80 4.60
C ILE A 61 -0.27 -7.69 5.39
N ASP A 62 -0.17 -8.98 5.05
CA ASP A 62 0.70 -9.93 5.71
C ASP A 62 2.11 -9.95 5.12
N THR A 63 2.32 -9.28 3.98
CA THR A 63 3.64 -9.15 3.35
C THR A 63 4.62 -8.31 4.18
N GLU A 64 5.89 -8.70 4.18
CA GLU A 64 6.95 -7.95 4.87
C GLU A 64 7.12 -6.54 4.30
N GLN A 65 7.00 -6.37 2.98
CA GLN A 65 7.05 -5.06 2.34
C GLN A 65 5.93 -4.14 2.84
N TYR A 66 4.71 -4.66 2.98
CA TYR A 66 3.60 -3.88 3.54
C TYR A 66 3.88 -3.49 4.99
N LYS A 67 4.29 -4.44 5.85
CA LYS A 67 4.58 -4.18 7.26
C LYS A 67 5.69 -3.15 7.44
N ILE A 68 6.76 -3.25 6.65
CA ILE A 68 7.88 -2.29 6.63
C ILE A 68 7.36 -0.90 6.23
N ALA A 69 6.65 -0.79 5.11
CA ALA A 69 6.09 0.48 4.66
C ALA A 69 5.17 1.09 5.72
N ARG A 70 4.28 0.28 6.31
CA ARG A 70 3.32 0.69 7.34
C ARG A 70 3.99 1.17 8.63
N ARG A 71 5.22 0.72 8.93
CA ARG A 71 6.04 1.19 10.06
C ARG A 71 6.73 2.52 9.78
N TYR A 72 7.15 2.78 8.54
CA TYR A 72 7.82 4.03 8.15
C TYR A 72 6.87 5.18 7.83
N MET A 73 5.58 4.90 7.62
CA MET A 73 4.57 5.95 7.45
C MET A 73 4.53 6.88 8.67
N LEU A 74 4.58 8.19 8.42
CA LEU A 74 4.26 9.20 9.43
C LEU A 74 2.73 9.23 9.63
N ARG A 75 2.27 8.59 10.69
CA ARG A 75 0.85 8.48 11.04
C ARG A 75 0.70 8.30 12.55
N LEU A 76 -0.53 8.49 13.04
CA LEU A 76 -0.91 8.00 14.36
C LEU A 76 -0.91 6.47 14.37
N ARG A 77 -0.43 5.92 15.47
CA ARG A 77 -0.40 4.50 15.79
C ARG A 77 -1.07 4.26 17.13
N ARG A 78 -1.51 3.02 17.36
CA ARG A 78 -2.13 2.63 18.62
C ARG A 78 -1.24 2.91 19.84
N ASP A 79 0.06 2.65 19.74
CA ASP A 79 1.03 2.88 20.81
C ASP A 79 1.22 4.37 21.14
N ASP A 80 0.90 5.28 20.22
CA ASP A 80 0.92 6.73 20.51
C ASP A 80 -0.22 7.15 21.48
N PHE A 81 -1.22 6.29 21.72
CA PHE A 81 -2.31 6.52 22.67
C PHE A 81 -2.11 5.81 24.02
N ASP A 82 -1.05 5.02 24.20
CA ASP A 82 -0.78 4.26 25.42
C ASP A 82 -0.09 5.10 26.51
N ASP A 83 0.63 6.16 26.13
CA ASP A 83 1.26 7.11 27.05
C ASP A 83 0.46 8.43 27.13
N PRO A 84 -0.15 8.74 28.29
CA PRO A 84 -0.86 10.02 28.49
C PRO A 84 -0.02 11.26 28.21
N GLN A 85 1.30 11.21 28.40
CA GLN A 85 2.20 12.34 28.12
C GLN A 85 2.35 12.57 26.61
N GLU A 86 2.50 11.50 25.82
CA GLU A 86 2.56 11.60 24.35
C GLU A 86 1.23 12.08 23.78
N VAL A 87 0.10 11.57 24.30
CA VAL A 87 -1.23 12.05 23.92
C VAL A 87 -1.37 13.55 24.17
N ALA A 88 -0.92 14.04 25.33
CA ALA A 88 -0.97 15.46 25.66
C ALA A 88 -0.16 16.33 24.69
N LYS A 89 1.07 15.91 24.35
CA LYS A 89 1.93 16.62 23.39
C LYS A 89 1.27 16.72 22.00
N ILE A 90 0.75 15.60 21.50
CA ILE A 90 0.14 15.56 20.16
C ILE A 90 -1.17 16.36 20.15
N ALA A 91 -1.97 16.26 21.22
CA ALA A 91 -3.20 17.02 21.38
C ALA A 91 -2.95 18.54 21.41
N GLU A 92 -1.89 18.99 22.08
CA GLU A 92 -1.47 20.39 22.09
C GLU A 92 -1.15 20.91 20.69
N ILE A 93 -0.36 20.16 19.91
CA ILE A 93 -0.04 20.48 18.51
C ILE A 93 -1.32 20.56 17.66
N ALA A 94 -2.27 19.64 17.89
CA ALA A 94 -3.57 19.61 17.24
C ALA A 94 -4.57 20.66 17.77
N ARG A 95 -4.20 21.41 18.82
CA ARG A 95 -5.05 22.38 19.53
C ARG A 95 -6.34 21.77 20.08
N LEU A 96 -6.22 20.60 20.69
CA LEU A 96 -7.31 19.86 21.32
C LEU A 96 -6.93 19.52 22.77
N SER A 97 -7.93 19.27 23.62
CA SER A 97 -7.68 18.57 24.87
C SER A 97 -7.31 17.10 24.60
N PRO A 98 -6.59 16.41 25.52
CA PRO A 98 -6.28 14.99 25.38
C PRO A 98 -7.53 14.11 25.17
N GLU A 99 -8.63 14.45 25.83
CA GLU A 99 -9.90 13.73 25.71
C GLU A 99 -10.53 13.92 24.32
N GLU A 100 -10.59 15.15 23.83
CA GLU A 100 -11.11 15.46 22.49
C GLU A 100 -10.25 14.83 21.39
N PHE A 101 -8.92 14.87 21.55
CA PHE A 101 -7.99 14.23 20.64
C PHE A 101 -8.26 12.72 20.56
N ARG A 102 -8.36 12.05 21.71
CA ARG A 102 -8.66 10.61 21.77
C ARG A 102 -10.01 10.29 21.15
N LYS A 103 -11.05 11.03 21.51
CA LYS A 103 -12.39 10.87 20.93
C LYS A 103 -12.40 11.02 19.41
N ARG A 104 -11.58 11.93 18.88
CA ARG A 104 -11.54 12.23 17.45
C ARG A 104 -10.72 11.24 16.63
N PHE A 105 -9.63 10.69 17.18
CA PHE A 105 -8.65 9.95 16.36
C PHE A 105 -8.44 8.49 16.77
N TYR A 106 -8.85 8.06 17.98
CA TYR A 106 -8.55 6.70 18.44
C TYR A 106 -9.19 5.61 17.56
N TYR A 107 -10.36 5.86 16.96
CA TYR A 107 -11.01 4.90 16.07
C TYR A 107 -10.16 4.52 14.84
N LEU A 108 -9.19 5.36 14.46
CA LEU A 108 -8.29 5.11 13.33
C LEU A 108 -7.28 3.99 13.63
N VAL A 109 -7.02 3.73 14.92
CA VAL A 109 -5.97 2.82 15.39
C VAL A 109 -6.51 1.70 16.30
N GLU A 110 -7.82 1.68 16.56
CA GLU A 110 -8.45 0.70 17.46
C GLU A 110 -8.21 -0.76 17.03
N ASN A 111 -8.27 -1.01 15.73
CA ASN A 111 -8.06 -2.33 15.12
C ASN A 111 -6.63 -2.51 14.61
N GLU A 112 -5.69 -1.67 15.04
CA GLU A 112 -4.29 -1.83 14.68
C GLU A 112 -3.66 -2.96 15.51
N ASP A 113 -2.94 -3.84 14.81
CA ASP A 113 -2.13 -4.88 15.44
C ASP A 113 -1.03 -4.27 16.31
N PRO A 114 -0.60 -4.96 17.38
CA PRO A 114 0.51 -4.52 18.19
C PRO A 114 1.77 -4.29 17.34
N PRO A 115 2.63 -3.33 17.71
CA PRO A 115 3.90 -3.15 17.02
C PRO A 115 4.72 -4.44 17.08
N LEU A 116 5.38 -4.78 15.96
CA LEU A 116 6.31 -5.90 15.89
C LEU A 116 7.40 -5.72 16.97
N LYS A 117 7.48 -6.68 17.90
CA LYS A 117 8.53 -6.73 18.91
C LYS A 117 9.73 -7.45 18.31
N PHE A 118 10.79 -6.71 18.00
CA PHE A 118 12.07 -7.33 17.66
C PHE A 118 12.70 -7.83 18.96
N SER A 119 12.68 -9.14 19.19
CA SER A 119 13.55 -9.76 20.20
C SER A 119 14.98 -9.61 19.69
N GLY A 120 15.70 -8.62 20.20
CA GLY A 120 17.12 -8.46 19.92
C GLY A 120 17.89 -9.60 20.58
N GLU A 121 18.06 -10.71 19.86
CA GLU A 121 19.30 -11.48 20.03
C GLU A 121 20.37 -10.74 19.21
N PRO A 122 21.47 -10.31 19.83
CA PRO A 122 22.56 -9.70 19.08
C PRO A 122 23.13 -10.71 18.09
N LEU A 123 23.44 -10.23 16.88
CA LEU A 123 24.24 -10.94 15.89
C LEU A 123 25.63 -11.30 16.44
#